data_AF-A0A382IXC3-F1
#
_entry.id   AF-A0A382IXC3-F1
#
_cell.length_a   1.000
_cell.length_b   1.000
_cell.length_c   1.000
_cell.angle_alpha   90.00
_cell.angle_beta   90.00
_cell.angle_gamma   90.00
#
_symmetry.space_group_name_H-M   'P 1'
#
loop_
_entity.id
_entity.type
_entity.pdbx_description
1 polymer ?
#
loop_
_entity_poly.entity_id
_entity_poly.type
_entity_poly.pdbx_seq_one_letter_code
_entity_poly.pdbx_strand_id
1 'polypeptide(L)'
;MKSLKKSIFYILIITAAFSYEAQSAVSEVQGCNLKQGTSMDDVIALSDQMNQIQDGDGYIEKRFGQLIMQPIVEQTEKSEFDFYFLNFWGNYQIYGNDMSEWADQGKGDELMARMGQILDCRTLNLFNTTVTREYPGD
;
A
#
# COMPACT_ATOMS: atom_id res chain seq x y z
N MET A 1 33.40 1.62 35.45
CA MET A 1 32.64 0.39 35.09
C MET A 1 31.14 0.40 35.42
N LYS A 2 30.64 1.06 36.49
CA LYS A 2 29.20 1.14 36.78
C LYS A 2 28.39 2.04 35.82
N SER A 3 29.02 3.08 35.26
CA SER A 3 28.38 4.03 34.32
C SER A 3 28.15 3.42 32.92
N LEU A 4 29.12 2.67 32.40
CA LEU A 4 29.05 2.05 31.06
C LEU A 4 27.94 0.99 30.93
N LYS A 5 27.60 0.29 32.03
CA LYS A 5 26.50 -0.69 32.06
C LYS A 5 25.11 -0.05 32.06
N LYS A 6 24.96 1.20 32.53
CA LYS A 6 23.68 1.92 32.48
C LYS A 6 23.39 2.42 31.06
N SER A 7 24.39 2.92 30.34
CA SER A 7 24.20 3.40 28.96
C SER A 7 23.81 2.29 27.97
N ILE A 8 24.31 1.07 28.14
CA ILE A 8 23.93 -0.07 27.26
C ILE A 8 22.47 -0.48 27.48
N PHE A 9 21.94 -0.34 28.71
CA PHE A 9 20.56 -0.69 29.02
C PHE A 9 19.54 0.29 28.43
N TYR A 10 19.90 1.58 28.30
CA TYR A 10 19.04 2.57 27.64
C TYR A 10 19.01 2.42 26.12
N ILE A 11 20.10 1.97 25.50
CA ILE A 11 20.15 1.73 24.04
C ILE A 11 19.26 0.54 23.65
N LEU A 12 19.17 -0.50 24.48
CA LEU A 12 18.34 -1.68 24.20
C LEU A 12 16.82 -1.41 24.28
N ILE A 13 16.40 -0.46 25.12
CA ILE A 13 14.97 -0.11 25.27
C ILE A 13 14.46 0.72 24.09
N ILE A 14 15.34 1.50 23.44
CA ILE A 14 14.95 2.31 22.28
C ILE A 14 14.82 1.45 21.00
N THR A 15 15.58 0.37 20.88
CA THR A 15 15.47 -0.55 19.72
C THR A 15 14.20 -1.40 19.72
N ALA A 16 13.55 -1.59 20.87
CA ALA A 16 12.34 -2.42 20.98
C ALA A 16 11.04 -1.67 20.66
N ALA A 17 11.08 -0.35 20.48
CA ALA A 17 9.89 0.49 20.26
C ALA A 17 9.61 0.80 18.78
N PHE A 18 10.42 0.27 17.85
CA PHE A 18 10.21 0.42 16.40
C PHE A 18 9.67 -0.84 15.75
N SER A 19 8.83 -1.61 16.46
CA SER A 19 7.85 -2.46 15.78
C SER A 19 6.80 -1.52 15.20
N TYR A 20 7.01 -1.07 13.96
CA TYR A 20 5.96 -0.42 13.18
C TYR A 20 4.94 -1.53 12.86
N GLU A 21 4.08 -1.86 13.82
CA GLU A 21 3.00 -2.81 13.61
C GLU A 21 2.12 -2.28 12.47
N ALA A 22 1.77 -3.19 11.55
CA ALA A 22 1.05 -2.84 10.34
C ALA A 22 -0.41 -2.59 10.72
N GLN A 23 -0.67 -1.42 11.27
CA GLN A 23 -1.99 -1.05 11.77
C GLN A 23 -2.85 -0.57 10.60
N SER A 24 -3.44 -1.47 9.79
CA SER A 24 -4.40 -1.04 8.75
C SER A 24 -5.72 -0.63 9.39
N ALA A 25 -6.09 0.64 9.28
CA ALA A 25 -7.39 1.16 9.71
C ALA A 25 -8.37 1.34 8.56
N VAL A 26 -7.86 1.59 7.35
CA VAL A 26 -8.64 1.78 6.13
C VAL A 26 -8.06 0.89 5.05
N SER A 27 -8.93 0.19 4.32
CA SER A 27 -8.50 -0.61 3.16
C SER A 27 -9.42 -0.40 1.97
N GLU A 28 -8.85 -0.31 0.78
CA GLU A 28 -9.58 -0.19 -0.47
C GLU A 28 -9.30 -1.42 -1.35
N VAL A 29 -10.35 -1.97 -1.95
CA VAL A 29 -10.22 -3.00 -2.99
C VAL A 29 -10.65 -2.40 -4.32
N GLN A 30 -9.76 -2.48 -5.31
CA GLN A 30 -10.03 -2.11 -6.70
C GLN A 30 -9.92 -3.36 -7.57
N GLY A 31 -10.90 -3.58 -8.45
CA GLY A 31 -10.84 -4.63 -9.47
C GLY A 31 -10.31 -4.04 -10.77
N CYS A 32 -9.36 -4.72 -11.41
CA CYS A 32 -8.68 -4.24 -12.61
C CYS A 32 -8.61 -5.29 -13.71
N ASN A 33 -8.77 -4.84 -14.96
CA ASN A 33 -8.55 -5.62 -16.17
C ASN A 33 -7.40 -5.03 -16.98
N LEU A 34 -6.61 -5.90 -17.59
CA LEU A 34 -5.51 -5.51 -18.48
C LEU A 34 -6.07 -5.04 -19.83
N LYS A 35 -5.55 -3.92 -20.35
CA LYS A 35 -5.82 -3.50 -21.73
C LYS A 35 -5.03 -4.35 -22.71
N GLN A 36 -5.51 -4.41 -23.95
CA GLN A 36 -4.89 -5.22 -25.00
C GLN A 36 -3.40 -4.91 -25.16
N GLY A 37 -2.57 -5.96 -25.14
CA GLY A 37 -1.12 -5.83 -25.26
C GLY A 37 -0.38 -5.55 -23.94
N THR A 38 -1.09 -5.48 -22.82
CA THR A 38 -0.52 -5.32 -21.47
C THR A 38 -0.40 -6.67 -20.78
N SER A 39 0.63 -6.83 -19.96
CA SER A 39 0.87 -7.99 -19.10
C SER A 39 0.91 -7.59 -17.62
N MET A 40 0.86 -8.58 -16.72
CA MET A 40 1.05 -8.33 -15.29
C MET A 40 2.46 -7.82 -14.95
N ASP A 41 3.47 -8.14 -15.75
CA ASP A 41 4.82 -7.61 -15.57
C ASP A 41 4.83 -6.08 -15.75
N ASP A 42 4.02 -5.56 -16.69
CA ASP A 42 3.85 -4.11 -16.87
C ASP A 42 3.19 -3.47 -15.64
N VAL A 43 2.25 -4.17 -15.00
CA VAL A 43 1.59 -3.70 -13.77
C VAL A 43 2.56 -3.70 -12.60
N ILE A 44 3.35 -4.77 -12.43
CA ILE A 44 4.36 -4.86 -11.37
C ILE A 44 5.41 -3.77 -11.55
N ALA A 45 5.80 -3.46 -12.79
CA ALA A 45 6.72 -2.36 -13.09
C ALA A 45 6.16 -0.97 -12.71
N LEU A 46 4.83 -0.79 -12.68
CA LEU A 46 4.23 0.45 -12.14
C LEU A 46 4.46 0.58 -10.63
N SER A 47 4.57 -0.52 -9.89
CA SER A 47 4.79 -0.49 -8.44
C SER A 47 6.13 0.18 -8.10
N ASP A 48 7.16 0.04 -8.93
CA ASP A 48 8.44 0.74 -8.72
C ASP A 48 8.27 2.26 -8.80
N GLN A 49 7.48 2.75 -9.76
CA GLN A 49 7.18 4.18 -9.88
C GLN A 49 6.29 4.66 -8.74
N MET A 50 5.28 3.86 -8.37
CA MET A 50 4.44 4.13 -7.20
C MET A 50 5.32 4.28 -5.96
N ASN A 51 6.22 3.33 -5.69
CA ASN A 51 7.11 3.35 -4.53
C ASN A 51 7.99 4.61 -4.52
N GLN A 52 8.59 4.98 -5.66
CA GLN A 52 9.39 6.21 -5.76
C GLN A 52 8.58 7.46 -5.42
N ILE A 53 7.31 7.51 -5.85
CA ILE A 53 6.42 8.61 -5.55
C ILE A 53 6.05 8.62 -4.06
N GLN A 54 5.66 7.48 -3.49
CA GLN A 54 5.23 7.38 -2.09
C GLN A 54 6.37 7.55 -1.07
N ASP A 55 7.61 7.22 -1.44
CA ASP A 55 8.81 7.37 -0.61
C ASP A 55 9.52 8.72 -0.83
N GLY A 56 9.02 9.57 -1.71
CA GLY A 56 9.65 10.85 -2.05
C GLY A 56 9.54 11.90 -0.93
N ASP A 57 10.57 12.76 -0.82
CA ASP A 57 10.69 13.82 0.20
C ASP A 57 9.61 14.93 0.11
N GLY A 58 8.80 14.93 -0.96
CA GLY A 58 7.77 15.93 -1.18
C GLY A 58 6.48 15.70 -0.41
N TYR A 59 6.38 14.60 0.35
CA TYR A 59 5.16 14.09 0.97
C TYR A 59 5.13 14.39 2.47
N ILE A 60 3.94 14.69 3.00
CA ILE A 60 3.78 14.98 4.44
C ILE A 60 4.22 13.77 5.30
N GLU A 61 3.95 12.55 4.82
CA GLU A 61 4.31 11.30 5.48
C GLU A 61 4.34 10.11 4.50
N LYS A 62 4.92 8.99 4.92
CA LYS A 62 4.87 7.71 4.19
C LYS A 62 3.43 7.20 4.13
N ARG A 63 3.00 6.70 2.97
CA ARG A 63 1.58 6.51 2.67
C ARG A 63 1.06 5.08 2.89
N PHE A 64 0.32 4.56 1.92
CA PHE A 64 -0.33 3.26 1.98
C PHE A 64 0.61 2.12 1.60
N GLY A 65 0.30 0.93 2.10
CA GLY A 65 0.80 -0.30 1.52
C GLY A 65 -0.17 -0.79 0.43
N GLN A 66 0.36 -1.49 -0.57
CA GLN A 66 -0.42 -2.06 -1.66
C GLN A 66 -0.07 -3.53 -1.87
N LEU A 67 -1.08 -4.33 -2.18
CA LEU A 67 -0.93 -5.68 -2.71
C LEU A 67 -1.58 -5.78 -4.09
N ILE A 68 -0.91 -6.49 -4.99
CA ILE A 68 -1.48 -6.97 -6.25
C ILE A 68 -1.93 -8.42 -6.01
N MET A 69 -3.23 -8.67 -6.11
CA MET A 69 -3.84 -9.96 -5.84
C MET A 69 -4.38 -10.55 -7.15
N GLN A 70 -3.77 -11.65 -7.60
CA GLN A 70 -4.22 -12.39 -8.77
C GLN A 70 -5.03 -13.62 -8.33
N PRO A 71 -6.23 -13.85 -8.88
CA PRO A 71 -6.99 -15.07 -8.62
C PRO A 71 -6.19 -16.31 -9.07
N ILE A 72 -6.02 -17.28 -8.16
CA ILE A 72 -5.38 -18.58 -8.46
C ILE A 72 -6.35 -19.76 -8.38
N VAL A 73 -7.43 -19.61 -7.62
CA VAL A 73 -8.46 -20.63 -7.42
C VAL A 73 -9.81 -19.93 -7.45
N GLU A 74 -10.70 -20.40 -8.31
CA GLU A 74 -12.04 -19.87 -8.50
C GLU A 74 -13.04 -20.94 -8.09
N GLN A 75 -13.89 -20.66 -7.09
CA GLN A 75 -14.76 -21.68 -6.49
C GLN A 75 -15.99 -21.97 -7.35
N THR A 76 -16.72 -20.92 -7.74
CA THR A 76 -18.02 -21.05 -8.42
C THR A 76 -18.09 -20.27 -9.71
N GLU A 77 -17.52 -19.08 -9.74
CA GLU A 77 -17.51 -18.22 -10.91
C GLU A 77 -16.10 -17.68 -11.12
N LYS A 78 -15.76 -17.49 -12.40
CA LYS A 78 -14.54 -16.80 -12.78
C LYS A 78 -14.56 -15.38 -12.21
N SER A 79 -13.43 -14.89 -11.75
CA SER A 79 -13.33 -13.48 -11.38
C SER A 79 -13.72 -12.59 -12.55
N GLU A 80 -14.47 -11.52 -12.25
CA GLU A 80 -14.77 -10.43 -13.20
C GLU A 80 -13.50 -9.65 -13.59
N PHE A 81 -12.43 -9.74 -12.78
CA PHE A 81 -11.21 -8.97 -12.92
C PHE A 81 -10.00 -9.87 -13.11
N ASP A 82 -9.04 -9.44 -13.93
CA ASP A 82 -7.76 -10.12 -14.09
C ASP A 82 -6.95 -10.11 -12.78
N PHE A 83 -7.04 -9.01 -12.01
CA PHE A 83 -6.41 -8.88 -10.70
C PHE A 83 -7.09 -7.78 -9.85
N TYR A 84 -6.65 -7.68 -8.60
CA TYR A 84 -7.13 -6.67 -7.66
C TYR A 84 -5.97 -5.92 -7.02
N PHE A 85 -6.13 -4.61 -6.84
CA PHE A 85 -5.32 -3.86 -5.89
C PHE A 85 -6.01 -3.87 -4.52
N LEU A 86 -5.24 -4.18 -3.47
CA LEU A 86 -5.62 -3.93 -2.09
C LEU A 86 -4.70 -2.84 -1.54
N ASN A 87 -5.24 -1.64 -1.38
CA ASN A 87 -4.55 -0.49 -0.78
C ASN A 87 -4.91 -0.41 0.71
N PHE A 88 -3.97 -0.07 1.58
CA PHE A 88 -4.27 0.06 3.01
C PHE A 88 -3.47 1.15 3.71
N TRP A 89 -4.14 1.88 4.60
CA TRP A 89 -3.59 3.03 5.33
C TRP A 89 -3.57 2.79 6.84
N GLY A 90 -2.56 3.37 7.48
CA GLY A 90 -2.32 3.24 8.93
C GLY A 90 -3.45 3.79 9.81
N ASN A 91 -4.11 4.83 9.34
CA ASN A 91 -5.22 5.52 10.01
C ASN A 91 -5.94 6.44 9.00
N TYR A 92 -7.07 7.03 9.42
CA TYR A 92 -7.84 7.95 8.58
C TYR A 92 -7.11 9.25 8.26
N GLN A 93 -6.18 9.71 9.10
CA GLN A 93 -5.42 10.93 8.85
C GLN A 93 -4.46 10.72 7.67
N ILE A 94 -3.73 9.61 7.66
CA ILE A 94 -2.84 9.22 6.54
C ILE A 94 -3.67 9.05 5.27
N TYR A 95 -4.83 8.37 5.34
CA TYR A 95 -5.74 8.25 4.19
C TYR A 95 -6.18 9.62 3.67
N GLY A 96 -6.65 10.52 4.53
CA GLY A 96 -7.10 11.85 4.13
C GLY A 96 -5.97 12.70 3.53
N ASN A 97 -4.78 12.63 4.12
CA ASN A 97 -3.59 13.32 3.60
C ASN A 97 -3.18 12.77 2.24
N ASP A 98 -3.19 11.44 2.07
CA ASP A 98 -2.93 10.79 0.79
C ASP A 98 -3.93 11.25 -0.27
N MET A 99 -5.24 11.19 0.00
CA MET A 99 -6.25 11.63 -0.96
C MET A 99 -6.06 13.10 -1.37
N SER A 100 -5.75 13.99 -0.42
CA SER A 100 -5.51 15.39 -0.72
C SER A 100 -4.27 15.59 -1.58
N GLU A 101 -3.15 14.96 -1.24
CA GLU A 101 -1.92 15.14 -1.99
C GLU A 101 -1.92 14.41 -3.35
N TRP A 102 -2.48 13.19 -3.38
CA TRP A 102 -2.53 12.33 -4.56
C TRP A 102 -3.50 12.88 -5.61
N ALA A 103 -4.75 13.14 -5.21
CA ALA A 103 -5.82 13.53 -6.10
C ALA A 103 -5.95 15.06 -6.21
N ASP A 104 -6.01 15.79 -5.08
CA ASP A 104 -6.31 17.23 -5.13
C ASP A 104 -5.09 18.07 -5.54
N GLN A 105 -3.88 17.64 -5.16
CA GLN A 105 -2.63 18.33 -5.47
C GLN A 105 -1.90 17.72 -6.68
N GLY A 106 -2.49 16.70 -7.32
CA GLY A 106 -2.04 16.15 -8.59
C GLY A 106 -0.74 15.34 -8.54
N LYS A 107 -0.25 14.95 -7.35
CA LYS A 107 1.00 14.18 -7.25
C LYS A 107 0.88 12.77 -7.86
N GLY A 108 -0.34 12.26 -7.99
CA GLY A 108 -0.63 10.98 -8.64
C GLY A 108 -0.90 11.06 -10.15
N ASP A 109 -1.06 12.26 -10.71
CA ASP A 109 -1.69 12.43 -12.04
C ASP A 109 -0.96 11.71 -13.16
N GLU A 110 0.37 11.81 -13.21
CA GLU A 110 1.17 11.15 -14.25
C GLU A 110 1.06 9.63 -14.14
N LEU A 111 1.14 9.09 -12.93
CA LEU A 111 1.01 7.65 -12.72
C LEU A 111 -0.40 7.17 -13.05
N MET A 112 -1.44 7.89 -12.62
CA MET A 112 -2.83 7.55 -12.90
C MET A 112 -3.12 7.61 -14.41
N ALA A 113 -2.55 8.59 -15.13
CA ALA A 113 -2.67 8.67 -16.58
C ALA A 113 -2.00 7.46 -17.26
N ARG A 114 -0.81 7.07 -16.81
CA ARG A 114 -0.11 5.87 -17.30
C ARG A 114 -0.88 4.58 -16.98
N MET A 115 -1.36 4.43 -15.75
CA MET A 115 -2.22 3.32 -15.34
C MET A 115 -3.44 3.23 -16.25
N GLY A 116 -4.11 4.35 -16.53
CA GLY A 116 -5.26 4.41 -17.43
C GLY A 116 -4.96 4.02 -18.89
N GLN A 117 -3.70 4.03 -19.34
CA GLN A 117 -3.33 3.54 -20.68
C GLN A 117 -3.26 2.02 -20.76
N ILE A 118 -2.96 1.35 -19.64
CA ILE A 118 -2.70 -0.09 -19.61
C ILE A 118 -3.74 -0.89 -18.80
N LEU A 119 -4.57 -0.21 -18.02
CA LEU A 119 -5.57 -0.81 -17.14
C LEU A 119 -6.94 -0.16 -17.31
N ASP A 120 -7.98 -0.95 -17.10
CA ASP A 120 -9.32 -0.46 -16.74
C ASP A 120 -9.64 -0.97 -15.33
N CYS A 121 -9.65 -0.04 -14.36
CA CYS A 121 -9.88 -0.33 -12.95
C CYS A 121 -11.16 0.34 -12.45
N ARG A 122 -11.81 -0.27 -11.45
CA ARG A 122 -12.82 0.39 -10.62
C ARG A 122 -12.63 0.07 -9.15
N THR A 123 -12.87 1.05 -8.29
CA THR A 123 -13.03 0.81 -6.85
C THR A 123 -14.27 -0.04 -6.62
N LEU A 124 -14.09 -1.16 -5.91
CA LEU A 124 -15.19 -2.03 -5.51
C LEU A 124 -15.72 -1.59 -4.16
N ASN A 125 -14.82 -1.42 -3.18
CA ASN A 125 -15.20 -1.09 -1.81
C ASN A 125 -14.06 -0.39 -1.07
N LEU A 126 -14.45 0.42 -0.09
CA LEU A 126 -13.60 0.96 0.96
C LEU A 126 -14.09 0.40 2.29
N PHE A 127 -13.17 -0.03 3.14
CA PHE A 127 -13.44 -0.75 4.37
C PHE A 127 -12.80 -0.05 5.57
N ASN A 128 -13.50 -0.12 6.70
CA ASN A 128 -12.86 0.02 8.00
C ASN A 128 -12.20 -1.31 8.33
N THR A 129 -10.92 -1.27 8.65
CA THR A 129 -10.14 -2.48 8.88
C THR A 129 -9.75 -2.58 10.35
N THR A 130 -9.95 -3.77 10.92
CA THR A 130 -9.46 -4.13 12.26
C THR A 130 -8.50 -5.30 12.08
N VAL A 131 -7.22 -5.07 12.38
CA VAL A 131 -6.21 -6.13 12.34
C VAL A 131 -6.42 -7.03 13.55
N THR A 132 -6.84 -8.28 13.31
CA THR A 132 -7.05 -9.30 14.36
C THR A 132 -5.86 -10.24 14.49
N ARG A 133 -4.98 -10.28 13.48
CA ARG A 133 -3.74 -11.06 13.44
C ARG A 133 -2.78 -10.47 12.42
N GLU A 134 -1.53 -10.31 12.82
CA GLU A 134 -0.44 -9.94 11.90
C GLU A 134 0.18 -11.17 11.24
N TYR A 135 0.66 -11.02 10.00
CA TYR A 135 1.51 -12.04 9.38
C TYR A 135 2.86 -12.01 10.12
N PRO A 136 3.33 -13.14 10.69
CA PRO A 136 4.54 -13.14 11.51
C PRO A 136 5.85 -12.91 10.72
N GLY A 137 5.78 -12.77 9.38
CA GLY A 137 6.96 -12.76 8.52
C GLY A 137 7.54 -14.17 8.33
N ASP A 138 8.60 -14.24 7.52
CA ASP A 138 9.50 -15.39 7.41
C ASP A 138 10.78 -15.16 8.24
#